data_AF-A0A816MNK6-F1
#
_entry.id   AF-A0A816MNK6-F1
#
_cell.length_a   1.000
_cell.length_b   1.000
_cell.length_c   1.000
_cell.angle_alpha   90.00
_cell.angle_beta   90.00
_cell.angle_gamma   90.00
#
_symmetry.space_group_name_H-M   'P 1'
#
loop_
_entity.id
_entity.type
_entity.pdbx_description
1 polymer ?
#
loop_
_entity_poly.entity_id
_entity_poly.type
_entity_poly.pdbx_seq_one_letter_code
_entity_poly.pdbx_strand_id
1 'polypeptide(L)'
;MATNPISDEEIMSETNDKLEDSPLTNDENNLQNQDDSFNLLEGRWTFWYTHRPTTFRNSAVNYDSCLKKLGTFGSIEEFWYYYDHMKFPSELPFYSDVHLFKETLKPMWEEEGNRLGGKWILRLKKGLSTRLWESLVLAIIGEQFNVGKEICGIVCSIRPQEDLISIWTKTANNQLVTQRIKETMKKVLSLPPDCPLEYKTHNDSLRDNCSYRNTDRMTDHFFQRANSLWYIPIVGGLLQFAIVTFRPNLMPYEILGPYGQFTKFLAYNHHCSLVWGFWIAIGLHFLEAAIAYRICRKLRIDAFNTIRWFLQTLLLGYVSLGKLRKYAAKKR
;
A
#
# COMPACT_ATOMS: atom_id res chain seq x y z
N MET A 1 1.72 -89.00 -35.45
CA MET A 1 0.58 -89.22 -36.37
C MET A 1 -0.41 -88.11 -36.07
N ALA A 2 -0.43 -87.02 -36.86
CA ALA A 2 -1.27 -86.87 -38.07
C ALA A 2 -2.75 -87.05 -37.66
N THR A 3 -3.64 -86.08 -37.82
CA THR A 3 -4.00 -85.40 -39.06
C THR A 3 -4.79 -84.10 -38.80
N ASN A 4 -4.77 -83.24 -39.81
CA ASN A 4 -5.44 -81.94 -39.93
C ASN A 4 -6.86 -82.13 -40.57
N PRO A 5 -7.57 -81.07 -41.01
CA PRO A 5 -8.90 -80.59 -40.59
C PRO A 5 -10.04 -80.95 -41.58
N ILE A 6 -11.28 -80.43 -41.40
CA ILE A 6 -12.21 -80.04 -42.49
C ILE A 6 -13.31 -79.09 -41.96
N SER A 7 -13.64 -78.16 -42.86
CA SER A 7 -14.63 -77.09 -42.95
C SER A 7 -16.10 -77.52 -42.88
N ASP A 8 -16.98 -76.57 -42.53
CA ASP A 8 -18.34 -76.49 -43.06
C ASP A 8 -18.71 -75.02 -43.33
N GLU A 9 -18.56 -74.61 -44.59
CA GLU A 9 -19.46 -73.64 -45.21
C GLU A 9 -20.82 -74.32 -45.32
N GLU A 10 -21.74 -74.02 -44.41
CA GLU A 10 -23.15 -74.16 -44.73
C GLU A 10 -23.97 -73.11 -43.98
N ILE A 11 -24.92 -72.53 -44.71
CA ILE A 11 -25.87 -71.49 -44.33
C ILE A 11 -25.40 -70.08 -44.72
N MET A 12 -25.28 -69.92 -46.03
CA MET A 12 -25.43 -68.63 -46.72
C MET A 12 -26.64 -68.74 -47.65
N SER A 13 -27.85 -68.51 -47.14
CA SER A 13 -28.97 -68.05 -47.96
C SER A 13 -30.14 -67.65 -47.07
N GLU A 14 -30.23 -66.38 -46.72
CA GLU A 14 -31.49 -65.68 -46.89
C GLU A 14 -31.26 -64.16 -46.83
N THR A 15 -31.65 -63.53 -47.94
CA THR A 15 -32.05 -62.13 -48.08
C THR A 15 -30.96 -61.06 -48.12
N ASN A 16 -30.46 -60.86 -49.35
CA ASN A 16 -30.25 -59.55 -49.95
C ASN A 16 -31.45 -58.62 -49.66
N ASP A 17 -31.23 -57.47 -49.03
CA ASP A 17 -31.53 -56.15 -49.61
C ASP A 17 -31.21 -55.03 -48.61
N LYS A 18 -30.10 -54.34 -48.86
CA LYS A 18 -29.90 -52.88 -48.78
C LYS A 18 -28.41 -52.55 -48.92
N LEU A 19 -27.99 -52.42 -50.17
CA LEU A 19 -26.74 -51.77 -50.56
C LEU A 19 -26.97 -50.26 -50.59
N GLU A 20 -26.29 -49.52 -49.73
CA GLU A 20 -25.83 -48.17 -50.06
C GLU A 20 -24.38 -48.01 -49.61
N ASP A 21 -23.61 -47.49 -50.55
CA ASP A 21 -22.16 -47.50 -50.69
C ASP A 21 -21.53 -46.46 -49.76
N SER A 22 -20.55 -46.86 -48.94
CA SER A 22 -19.71 -45.91 -48.18
C SER A 22 -18.22 -46.13 -48.51
N PRO A 23 -17.61 -45.31 -49.40
CA PRO A 23 -16.18 -45.31 -49.59
C PRO A 23 -15.48 -44.47 -48.52
N LEU A 24 -14.43 -45.08 -47.97
CA LEU A 24 -13.34 -44.50 -47.17
C LEU A 24 -13.02 -43.04 -47.52
N THR A 25 -13.06 -42.15 -46.53
CA THR A 25 -12.36 -40.85 -46.60
C THR A 25 -11.76 -40.44 -45.25
N ASN A 26 -10.43 -40.48 -45.21
CA ASN A 26 -9.53 -39.52 -44.56
C ASN A 26 -9.72 -39.20 -43.07
N ASP A 27 -9.26 -40.11 -42.21
CA ASP A 27 -8.84 -39.81 -40.82
C ASP A 27 -7.47 -39.07 -40.77
N GLU A 28 -7.31 -37.99 -41.54
CA GLU A 28 -6.11 -37.13 -41.48
C GLU A 28 -6.41 -35.65 -41.21
N ASN A 29 -7.65 -35.26 -40.95
CA ASN A 29 -8.02 -33.84 -40.80
C ASN A 29 -8.65 -33.46 -39.44
N ASN A 30 -8.16 -34.01 -38.34
CA ASN A 30 -8.54 -33.49 -37.01
C ASN A 30 -7.35 -33.24 -36.07
N LEU A 31 -6.25 -32.73 -36.64
CA LEU A 31 -5.04 -32.30 -35.93
C LEU A 31 -4.65 -30.84 -36.25
N GLN A 32 -5.63 -29.99 -36.56
CA GLN A 32 -5.38 -28.55 -36.69
C GLN A 32 -6.33 -27.72 -35.82
N ASN A 33 -5.70 -26.96 -34.93
CA ASN A 33 -6.22 -25.88 -34.08
C ASN A 33 -6.58 -26.26 -32.63
N GLN A 34 -5.63 -26.83 -31.89
CA GLN A 34 -5.39 -26.31 -30.54
C GLN A 34 -4.68 -24.96 -30.72
N ASP A 35 -5.47 -23.90 -30.75
CA ASP A 35 -4.94 -22.56 -30.46
C ASP A 35 -4.42 -22.66 -29.02
N ASP A 36 -3.10 -22.76 -28.83
CA ASP A 36 -2.45 -22.65 -27.52
C ASP A 36 -2.69 -21.22 -27.02
N SER A 37 -3.92 -20.97 -26.58
CA SER A 37 -4.39 -19.68 -26.09
C SER A 37 -3.75 -19.47 -24.73
N PHE A 38 -2.55 -18.91 -24.74
CA PHE A 38 -1.84 -18.50 -23.53
C PHE A 38 -2.73 -17.55 -22.73
N ASN A 39 -2.81 -17.80 -21.42
CA ASN A 39 -3.52 -16.89 -20.53
C ASN A 39 -2.66 -15.64 -20.29
N LEU A 40 -2.88 -14.62 -21.10
CA LEU A 40 -2.12 -13.37 -21.06
C LEU A 40 -2.35 -12.59 -19.76
N LEU A 41 -1.27 -12.00 -19.24
CA LEU A 41 -1.30 -11.06 -18.12
C LEU A 41 -1.54 -9.64 -18.64
N GLU A 42 -2.09 -8.77 -17.77
CA GLU A 42 -2.30 -7.34 -18.08
C GLU A 42 -0.99 -6.61 -18.42
N GLY A 43 0.14 -7.07 -17.88
CA GLY A 43 1.45 -6.51 -18.13
C GLY A 43 2.54 -7.56 -18.10
N ARG A 44 3.66 -7.24 -18.75
CA ARG A 44 4.86 -8.08 -18.77
C ARG A 44 5.73 -7.80 -17.55
N TRP A 45 6.23 -8.86 -16.94
CA TRP A 45 7.03 -8.81 -15.72
C TRP A 45 8.36 -9.51 -15.91
N THR A 46 9.37 -9.07 -15.18
CA THR A 46 10.73 -9.61 -15.23
C THR A 46 11.20 -9.98 -13.84
N PHE A 47 11.63 -11.23 -13.68
CA PHE A 47 12.35 -11.69 -12.50
C PHE A 47 13.82 -11.27 -12.56
N TRP A 48 14.31 -10.79 -11.43
CA TRP A 48 15.72 -10.49 -11.23
C TRP A 48 16.24 -11.11 -9.94
N TYR A 49 17.55 -11.33 -9.89
CA TYR A 49 18.26 -11.82 -8.72
C TYR A 49 19.50 -10.98 -8.47
N THR A 50 19.74 -10.64 -7.21
CA THR A 50 21.00 -10.04 -6.76
C THR A 50 21.53 -10.81 -5.57
N HIS A 51 22.83 -11.05 -5.53
CA HIS A 51 23.53 -11.56 -4.36
C HIS A 51 24.72 -10.68 -4.03
N ARG A 52 24.81 -10.22 -2.78
CA ARG A 52 25.89 -9.33 -2.33
C ARG A 52 26.66 -9.96 -1.16
N PRO A 53 27.79 -10.62 -1.43
CA PRO A 53 28.66 -11.14 -0.38
C PRO A 53 29.11 -10.01 0.56
N THR A 54 29.33 -10.33 1.84
CA THR A 54 29.71 -9.37 2.89
C THR A 54 31.01 -8.61 2.60
N THR A 55 31.88 -9.13 1.74
CA THR A 55 33.11 -8.51 1.27
C THR A 55 32.90 -7.25 0.42
N PHE A 56 31.71 -7.03 -0.14
CA PHE A 56 31.43 -5.91 -1.07
C PHE A 56 30.49 -4.84 -0.49
N ARG A 57 30.44 -4.68 0.84
CA ARG A 57 29.45 -3.84 1.53
C ARG A 57 29.42 -2.34 1.17
N ASN A 58 30.46 -1.80 0.52
CA ASN A 58 30.69 -0.34 0.47
C ASN A 58 30.76 0.30 -0.93
N SER A 59 30.42 -0.39 -2.02
CA SER A 59 30.44 0.23 -3.35
C SER A 59 29.11 0.09 -4.09
N ALA A 60 28.37 1.21 -4.21
CA ALA A 60 27.20 1.33 -5.09
C ALA A 60 27.51 0.92 -6.55
N VAL A 61 28.77 1.10 -6.95
CA VAL A 61 29.38 0.72 -8.24
C VAL A 61 29.20 -0.78 -8.56
N ASN A 62 28.96 -1.65 -7.57
CA ASN A 62 28.84 -3.09 -7.77
C ASN A 62 27.38 -3.63 -7.79
N TYR A 63 26.35 -2.79 -7.61
CA TYR A 63 24.97 -3.30 -7.58
C TYR A 63 24.49 -3.75 -8.97
N ASP A 64 24.70 -2.92 -9.99
CA ASP A 64 24.36 -3.23 -11.39
C ASP A 64 25.09 -4.51 -11.86
N SER A 65 26.36 -4.66 -11.48
CA SER A 65 27.17 -5.85 -11.78
C SER A 65 26.66 -7.12 -11.10
N CYS A 66 25.94 -7.01 -9.98
CA CYS A 66 25.38 -8.14 -9.24
C CYS A 66 23.93 -8.45 -9.65
N LEU A 67 23.29 -7.58 -10.44
CA LEU A 67 21.90 -7.70 -10.86
C LEU A 67 21.78 -8.60 -12.09
N LYS A 68 21.18 -9.77 -11.90
CA LYS A 68 20.99 -10.77 -12.95
C LYS A 68 19.52 -10.83 -13.35
N LYS A 69 19.25 -10.65 -14.64
CA LYS A 69 17.93 -10.91 -15.24
C LYS A 69 17.72 -12.42 -15.31
N LEU A 70 16.66 -12.93 -14.70
CA LEU A 70 16.32 -14.36 -14.74
C LEU A 70 15.43 -14.69 -15.93
N GLY A 71 14.44 -13.85 -16.22
CA GLY A 71 13.48 -14.09 -17.29
C GLY A 71 12.39 -13.03 -17.33
N THR A 72 11.76 -12.88 -18.49
CA THR A 72 10.59 -12.02 -18.69
C THR A 72 9.43 -12.87 -19.17
N PHE A 73 8.24 -12.62 -18.64
CA PHE A 73 7.02 -13.34 -18.97
C PHE A 73 5.84 -12.37 -19.17
N GLY A 74 4.92 -12.76 -20.04
CA GLY A 74 3.66 -12.06 -20.34
C GLY A 74 2.42 -12.95 -20.25
N SER A 75 2.58 -14.25 -20.01
CA SER A 75 1.47 -15.19 -19.76
C SER A 75 1.62 -15.94 -18.43
N ILE A 76 0.53 -16.57 -17.98
CA ILE A 76 0.52 -17.41 -16.77
C ILE A 76 1.41 -18.65 -16.95
N GLU A 77 1.44 -19.21 -18.15
CA GLU A 77 2.23 -20.40 -18.48
C GLU A 77 3.73 -20.07 -18.45
N GLU A 78 4.13 -18.95 -19.05
CA GLU A 78 5.51 -18.46 -18.97
C GLU A 78 5.90 -18.13 -17.52
N PHE A 79 4.97 -17.56 -16.74
CA PHE A 79 5.19 -17.30 -15.32
C PHE A 79 5.57 -18.59 -14.57
N TRP A 80 4.76 -19.64 -14.69
CA TRP A 80 5.03 -20.92 -14.02
C TRP A 80 6.29 -21.60 -14.55
N TYR A 81 6.59 -21.48 -15.85
CA TYR A 81 7.85 -21.95 -16.42
C TYR A 81 9.06 -21.39 -15.69
N TYR A 82 9.09 -20.08 -15.41
CA TYR A 82 10.19 -19.49 -14.63
C TYR A 82 10.09 -19.81 -13.14
N TYR A 83 8.91 -19.64 -12.54
CA TYR A 83 8.74 -19.68 -11.08
C TYR A 83 9.00 -21.07 -10.50
N ASP A 84 8.59 -22.14 -11.17
CA ASP A 84 8.79 -23.53 -10.71
C ASP A 84 10.27 -23.96 -10.70
N HIS A 85 11.10 -23.32 -11.55
CA HIS A 85 12.54 -23.58 -11.62
C HIS A 85 13.37 -22.64 -10.72
N MET A 86 12.72 -21.71 -10.00
CA MET A 86 13.39 -20.82 -9.06
C MET A 86 13.48 -21.44 -7.67
N LYS A 87 14.61 -21.22 -6.99
CA LYS A 87 14.72 -21.57 -5.56
C LYS A 87 13.77 -20.75 -4.72
N PHE A 88 13.22 -21.37 -3.68
CA PHE A 88 12.40 -20.65 -2.72
C PHE A 88 13.22 -19.56 -2.01
N PRO A 89 12.60 -18.41 -1.67
CA PRO A 89 13.29 -17.34 -0.95
C PRO A 89 14.01 -17.82 0.32
N SER A 90 13.42 -18.75 1.07
CA SER A 90 14.04 -19.32 2.29
C SER A 90 15.32 -20.13 2.05
N GLU A 91 15.55 -20.61 0.83
CA GLU A 91 16.72 -21.42 0.46
C GLU A 91 17.86 -20.59 -0.14
N LEU A 92 17.63 -19.29 -0.35
CA LEU A 92 18.64 -18.41 -0.91
C LEU A 92 19.69 -18.05 0.13
N PRO A 93 20.95 -17.83 -0.29
CA PRO A 93 21.99 -17.31 0.59
C PRO A 93 21.58 -15.99 1.24
N PHE A 94 22.12 -15.70 2.43
CA PHE A 94 21.94 -14.38 3.04
C PHE A 94 22.48 -13.29 2.13
N TYR A 95 21.87 -12.10 2.23
CA TYR A 95 22.17 -10.94 1.38
C TYR A 95 21.83 -11.16 -0.10
N SER A 96 20.96 -12.13 -0.38
CA SER A 96 20.27 -12.25 -1.66
C SER A 96 18.96 -11.46 -1.68
N ASP A 97 18.61 -10.95 -2.85
CA ASP A 97 17.32 -10.35 -3.13
C ASP A 97 16.73 -10.96 -4.40
N VAL A 98 15.46 -11.33 -4.37
CA VAL A 98 14.65 -11.71 -5.54
C VAL A 98 13.73 -10.54 -5.85
N HIS A 99 13.66 -10.14 -7.11
CA HIS A 99 12.88 -9.00 -7.56
C HIS A 99 11.91 -9.43 -8.66
N LEU A 100 10.72 -8.85 -8.65
CA LEU A 100 9.77 -8.95 -9.75
C LEU A 100 9.31 -7.54 -10.12
N PHE A 101 9.70 -7.07 -11.29
CA PHE A 101 9.43 -5.71 -11.75
C PHE A 101 8.75 -5.70 -13.11
N LYS A 102 8.00 -4.65 -13.42
CA LYS A 102 7.48 -4.43 -14.78
C LYS A 102 8.64 -4.42 -15.77
N GLU A 103 8.45 -5.03 -16.95
CA GLU A 103 9.52 -5.21 -17.94
C GLU A 103 10.28 -3.91 -18.29
N THR A 104 9.56 -2.79 -18.31
CA THR A 104 10.13 -1.47 -18.63
C THR A 104 10.92 -0.83 -17.49
N LEU A 105 11.00 -1.46 -16.32
CA LEU A 105 11.64 -0.92 -15.12
C LEU A 105 12.68 -1.91 -14.58
N LYS A 106 13.89 -1.39 -14.31
CA LYS A 106 14.88 -2.13 -13.53
C LYS A 106 14.65 -1.94 -12.03
N PRO A 107 15.02 -2.92 -11.18
CA PRO A 107 14.95 -2.81 -9.72
C PRO A 107 16.08 -1.93 -9.15
N MET A 108 16.18 -0.71 -9.67
CA MET A 108 17.19 0.29 -9.30
C MET A 108 16.49 1.63 -9.04
N TRP A 109 17.01 2.39 -8.09
CA TRP A 109 16.40 3.65 -7.67
C TRP A 109 16.77 4.81 -8.61
N GLU A 110 17.85 4.64 -9.37
CA GLU A 110 18.35 5.56 -10.41
C GLU A 110 17.44 5.62 -11.63
N GLU A 111 16.59 4.59 -11.84
CA GLU A 111 15.60 4.58 -12.91
C GLU A 111 14.60 5.73 -12.74
N GLU A 112 14.35 6.48 -13.81
CA GLU A 112 13.48 7.66 -13.80
C GLU A 112 12.09 7.34 -13.23
N GLY A 113 11.59 6.13 -13.48
CA GLY A 113 10.31 5.64 -12.96
C GLY A 113 10.26 5.36 -11.46
N ASN A 114 11.41 5.26 -10.79
CA ASN A 114 11.51 4.94 -9.36
C ASN A 114 11.99 6.14 -8.52
N ARG A 115 12.67 7.14 -9.11
CA ARG A 115 13.33 8.22 -8.34
C ARG A 115 12.41 9.03 -7.42
N LEU A 116 11.17 9.31 -7.86
CA LEU A 116 10.17 10.07 -7.08
C LEU A 116 9.27 9.18 -6.21
N GLY A 117 9.59 7.88 -6.17
CA GLY A 117 8.81 6.86 -5.53
C GLY A 117 9.21 6.57 -4.10
N GLY A 118 8.73 5.43 -3.64
CA GLY A 118 9.12 4.85 -2.38
C GLY A 118 8.70 3.40 -2.31
N LYS A 119 8.88 2.79 -1.15
CA LYS A 119 8.50 1.40 -0.95
C LYS A 119 7.88 1.14 0.40
N TRP A 120 6.87 0.29 0.39
CA TRP A 120 6.38 -0.38 1.59
C TRP A 120 7.33 -1.52 1.93
N ILE A 121 7.60 -1.69 3.22
CA ILE A 121 8.50 -2.72 3.75
C ILE A 121 7.75 -3.47 4.86
N LEU A 122 7.66 -4.78 4.69
CA LEU A 122 7.19 -5.73 5.66
C LEU A 122 8.38 -6.54 6.18
N ARG A 123 8.63 -6.45 7.49
CA ARG A 123 9.65 -7.23 8.19
C ARG A 123 9.06 -8.55 8.66
N LEU A 124 9.71 -9.66 8.29
CA LEU A 124 9.24 -11.02 8.52
C LEU A 124 10.21 -11.78 9.42
N LYS A 125 9.65 -12.55 10.35
CA LYS A 125 10.40 -13.62 11.01
C LYS A 125 10.78 -14.69 9.98
N LYS A 126 11.89 -15.38 10.23
CA LYS A 126 12.35 -16.50 9.40
C LYS A 126 11.28 -17.58 9.24
N GLY A 127 11.25 -18.19 8.05
CA GLY A 127 10.29 -19.25 7.68
C GLY A 127 8.99 -18.74 7.04
N LEU A 128 8.72 -17.43 7.05
CA LEU A 128 7.49 -16.86 6.45
C LEU A 128 7.67 -16.34 5.02
N SER A 129 8.92 -16.09 4.60
CA SER A 129 9.24 -15.40 3.34
C SER A 129 8.74 -16.12 2.11
N THR A 130 8.89 -17.45 2.03
CA THR A 130 8.45 -18.25 0.86
C THR A 130 6.96 -18.11 0.58
N ARG A 131 6.12 -18.41 1.57
CA ARG A 131 4.65 -18.34 1.43
C ARG A 131 4.16 -16.92 1.12
N LEU A 132 4.69 -15.92 1.83
CA LEU A 132 4.24 -14.54 1.67
C LEU A 132 4.77 -13.90 0.38
N TRP A 133 5.94 -14.30 -0.09
CA TRP A 133 6.46 -13.90 -1.39
C TRP A 133 5.58 -14.42 -2.51
N GLU A 134 5.25 -15.71 -2.51
CA GLU A 134 4.37 -16.32 -3.50
C GLU A 134 2.99 -15.64 -3.54
N SER A 135 2.37 -15.48 -2.38
CA SER A 135 1.07 -14.80 -2.27
C SER A 135 1.12 -13.39 -2.83
N LEU A 136 2.24 -12.67 -2.61
CA LEU A 136 2.42 -11.33 -3.16
C LEU A 136 2.64 -11.34 -4.68
N VAL A 137 3.47 -12.24 -5.19
CA VAL A 137 3.74 -12.40 -6.63
C VAL A 137 2.42 -12.63 -7.38
N LEU A 138 1.62 -13.61 -6.91
CA LEU A 138 0.32 -13.93 -7.51
C LEU A 138 -0.65 -12.74 -7.45
N ALA A 139 -0.71 -12.03 -6.32
CA ALA A 139 -1.55 -10.84 -6.17
C ALA A 139 -1.14 -9.68 -7.10
N ILE A 140 0.15 -9.57 -7.41
CA ILE A 140 0.70 -8.52 -8.28
C ILE A 140 0.42 -8.83 -9.74
N ILE A 141 0.75 -10.04 -10.22
CA ILE A 141 0.51 -10.42 -11.61
C ILE A 141 -1.00 -10.57 -11.91
N GLY A 142 -1.81 -10.91 -10.90
CA GLY A 142 -3.27 -10.92 -10.97
C GLY A 142 -3.94 -9.56 -10.74
N GLU A 143 -3.16 -8.47 -10.71
CA GLU A 143 -3.63 -7.07 -10.64
C GLU A 143 -4.58 -6.77 -9.46
N GLN A 144 -4.48 -7.48 -8.33
CA GLN A 144 -5.41 -7.33 -7.20
C GLN A 144 -5.34 -5.98 -6.48
N PHE A 145 -4.28 -5.20 -6.72
CA PHE A 145 -4.07 -3.89 -6.08
C PHE A 145 -4.98 -2.80 -6.65
N ASN A 146 -5.43 -2.89 -7.90
CA ASN A 146 -6.31 -1.91 -8.54
C ASN A 146 -5.86 -0.45 -8.36
N VAL A 147 -4.55 -0.21 -8.50
CA VAL A 147 -3.91 1.13 -8.39
C VAL A 147 -3.32 1.61 -9.73
N GLY A 148 -3.77 1.01 -10.83
CA GLY A 148 -3.29 1.31 -12.18
C GLY A 148 -1.78 1.08 -12.30
N LYS A 149 -1.06 2.06 -12.85
CA LYS A 149 0.37 1.93 -13.17
C LYS A 149 1.31 2.31 -12.02
N GLU A 150 0.81 2.49 -10.79
CA GLU A 150 1.61 2.99 -9.64
C GLU A 150 2.62 1.97 -9.09
N ILE A 151 2.34 0.67 -9.18
CA ILE A 151 3.29 -0.36 -8.72
C ILE A 151 4.39 -0.54 -9.78
N CYS A 152 5.64 -0.42 -9.35
CA CYS A 152 6.83 -0.68 -10.15
C CYS A 152 7.24 -2.16 -10.10
N GLY A 153 7.23 -2.71 -8.89
CA GLY A 153 7.70 -4.07 -8.63
C GLY A 153 7.73 -4.41 -7.14
N ILE A 154 8.14 -5.63 -6.86
CA ILE A 154 8.26 -6.19 -5.51
C ILE A 154 9.63 -6.82 -5.31
N VAL A 155 10.08 -6.87 -4.06
CA VAL A 155 11.40 -7.39 -3.67
C VAL A 155 11.26 -8.27 -2.44
N CYS A 156 11.84 -9.46 -2.46
CA CYS A 156 12.07 -10.30 -1.29
C CYS A 156 13.56 -10.30 -0.97
N SER A 157 13.93 -9.81 0.21
CA SER A 157 15.30 -9.61 0.66
C SER A 157 15.60 -10.54 1.83
N ILE A 158 16.53 -11.47 1.63
CA ILE A 158 16.93 -12.46 2.63
C ILE A 158 18.07 -11.88 3.47
N ARG A 159 17.84 -11.72 4.79
CA ARG A 159 18.87 -11.21 5.72
C ARG A 159 19.08 -12.19 6.88
N PRO A 160 20.18 -12.10 7.64
CA PRO A 160 20.43 -13.07 8.71
C PRO A 160 19.36 -13.10 9.81
N GLN A 161 18.87 -11.94 10.24
CA GLN A 161 17.97 -11.83 11.40
C GLN A 161 16.48 -11.90 11.03
N GLU A 162 16.11 -11.32 9.90
CA GLU A 162 14.73 -11.19 9.42
C GLU A 162 14.73 -11.20 7.89
N ASP A 163 13.61 -11.53 7.28
CA ASP A 163 13.42 -11.36 5.83
C ASP A 163 12.57 -10.11 5.59
N LEU A 164 12.78 -9.44 4.46
CA LEU A 164 12.03 -8.25 4.12
C LEU A 164 11.27 -8.48 2.82
N ILE A 165 9.97 -8.19 2.81
CA ILE A 165 9.19 -8.10 1.58
C ILE A 165 8.87 -6.63 1.34
N SER A 166 9.12 -6.13 0.13
CA SER A 166 8.88 -4.75 -0.22
C SER A 166 8.06 -4.60 -1.49
N ILE A 167 7.21 -3.56 -1.56
CA ILE A 167 6.48 -3.14 -2.76
C ILE A 167 6.94 -1.74 -3.13
N TRP A 168 7.44 -1.56 -4.36
CA TRP A 168 7.94 -0.28 -4.88
C TRP A 168 6.84 0.44 -5.65
N THR A 169 6.69 1.74 -5.40
CA THR A 169 5.68 2.61 -6.00
C THR A 169 6.34 3.75 -6.75
N LYS A 170 5.75 4.17 -7.88
CA LYS A 170 6.28 5.27 -8.71
C LYS A 170 6.29 6.62 -8.00
N THR A 171 5.25 6.88 -7.20
CA THR A 171 5.10 8.15 -6.48
C THR A 171 5.01 7.92 -4.98
N ALA A 172 5.71 8.75 -4.20
CA ALA A 172 5.57 8.82 -2.75
C ALA A 172 4.52 9.85 -2.29
N ASN A 173 4.21 10.83 -3.15
CA ASN A 173 3.36 11.98 -2.77
C ASN A 173 1.86 11.64 -2.74
N ASN A 174 1.43 10.55 -3.37
CA ASN A 174 0.03 10.16 -3.39
C ASN A 174 -0.33 9.33 -2.15
N GLN A 175 -0.69 10.02 -1.06
CA GLN A 175 -1.04 9.38 0.21
C GLN A 175 -2.24 8.43 0.12
N LEU A 176 -3.22 8.73 -0.75
CA LEU A 176 -4.40 7.88 -0.91
C LEU A 176 -4.02 6.55 -1.58
N VAL A 177 -3.23 6.60 -2.64
CA VAL A 177 -2.80 5.38 -3.37
C VAL A 177 -1.84 4.57 -2.50
N THR A 178 -0.84 5.20 -1.88
CA THR A 178 0.09 4.49 -0.98
C THR A 178 -0.64 3.81 0.17
N GLN A 179 -1.65 4.45 0.77
CA GLN A 179 -2.48 3.84 1.80
C GLN A 179 -3.35 2.69 1.27
N ARG A 180 -3.92 2.82 0.08
CA ARG A 180 -4.66 1.72 -0.58
C ARG A 180 -3.75 0.51 -0.83
N ILE A 181 -2.52 0.72 -1.31
CA ILE A 181 -1.52 -0.34 -1.52
C ILE A 181 -1.23 -1.04 -0.19
N LYS A 182 -1.04 -0.29 0.90
CA LYS A 182 -0.83 -0.85 2.24
C LYS A 182 -1.98 -1.73 2.69
N GLU A 183 -3.22 -1.26 2.53
CA GLU A 183 -4.42 -1.99 2.93
C GLU A 183 -4.61 -3.26 2.11
N THR A 184 -4.42 -3.18 0.78
CA THR A 184 -4.48 -4.36 -0.08
C THR A 184 -3.35 -5.34 0.24
N MET A 185 -2.12 -4.88 0.47
CA MET A 185 -1.00 -5.74 0.88
C MET A 185 -1.32 -6.52 2.15
N LYS A 186 -1.95 -5.88 3.15
CA LYS A 186 -2.39 -6.58 4.37
C LYS A 186 -3.45 -7.64 4.08
N LYS A 187 -4.42 -7.34 3.21
CA LYS A 187 -5.49 -8.25 2.83
C LYS A 187 -4.96 -9.48 2.08
N VAL A 188 -4.19 -9.28 1.02
CA VAL A 188 -3.69 -10.38 0.17
C VAL A 188 -2.72 -11.30 0.93
N LEU A 189 -1.93 -10.73 1.85
CA LEU A 189 -1.01 -11.49 2.69
C LEU A 189 -1.65 -12.03 3.97
N SER A 190 -2.96 -11.79 4.19
CA SER A 190 -3.70 -12.18 5.40
C SER A 190 -2.98 -11.76 6.69
N LEU A 191 -2.46 -10.53 6.71
CA LEU A 191 -1.70 -10.01 7.85
C LEU A 191 -2.64 -9.51 8.96
N PRO A 192 -2.24 -9.63 10.23
CA PRO A 192 -2.95 -9.00 11.33
C PRO A 192 -3.15 -7.48 11.12
N PRO A 193 -4.28 -6.90 11.55
CA PRO A 193 -4.57 -5.47 11.39
C PRO A 193 -3.50 -4.56 11.99
N ASP A 194 -2.87 -4.98 13.08
CA ASP A 194 -1.81 -4.29 13.82
C ASP A 194 -0.40 -4.54 13.25
N CYS A 195 -0.25 -5.44 12.27
CA CYS A 195 1.03 -5.76 11.65
C CYS A 195 1.68 -4.47 11.10
N PRO A 196 2.90 -4.13 11.56
CA PRO A 196 3.57 -2.91 11.15
C PRO A 196 4.07 -3.03 9.71
N LEU A 197 3.66 -2.07 8.87
CA LEU A 197 4.25 -1.84 7.55
C LEU A 197 4.87 -0.46 7.56
N GLU A 198 6.12 -0.38 7.12
CA GLU A 198 6.94 0.83 7.09
C GLU A 198 7.03 1.34 5.65
N TYR A 199 7.06 2.66 5.46
CA TYR A 199 7.22 3.26 4.14
C TYR A 199 8.50 4.09 4.12
N LYS A 200 9.31 3.93 3.08
CA LYS A 200 10.53 4.73 2.91
C LYS A 200 10.61 5.25 1.49
N THR A 201 10.86 6.54 1.33
CA THR A 201 11.09 7.11 -0.01
C THR A 201 12.42 6.63 -0.58
N HIS A 202 12.53 6.58 -1.90
CA HIS A 202 13.79 6.21 -2.51
C HIS A 202 14.88 7.24 -2.20
N ASN A 203 14.57 8.53 -2.22
CA ASN A 203 15.49 9.61 -1.84
C ASN A 203 16.06 9.48 -0.41
N ASP A 204 15.23 9.12 0.58
CA ASP A 204 15.72 8.89 1.94
C ASP A 204 16.63 7.67 2.02
N SER A 205 16.38 6.66 1.18
CA SER A 205 17.26 5.48 1.08
C SER A 205 18.65 5.85 0.54
N LEU A 206 18.75 6.87 -0.33
CA LEU A 206 20.01 7.37 -0.88
C LEU A 206 20.81 8.13 0.16
N ARG A 207 20.13 9.04 0.88
CA ARG A 207 20.75 9.84 1.94
C ARG A 207 21.39 8.95 3.00
N ASP A 208 20.72 7.86 3.34
CA ASP A 208 21.18 6.92 4.37
C ASP A 208 22.13 5.83 3.85
N ASN A 209 22.35 5.74 2.53
CA ASN A 209 22.95 4.57 1.87
C ASN A 209 22.36 3.23 2.34
N CYS A 210 21.06 3.23 2.70
CA CYS A 210 20.41 2.07 3.28
C CYS A 210 18.95 1.97 2.85
N SER A 211 18.61 0.84 2.22
CA SER A 211 17.28 0.62 1.67
C SER A 211 16.24 0.20 2.72
N TYR A 212 16.61 -0.16 3.94
CA TYR A 212 15.65 -0.73 4.92
C TYR A 212 15.82 -0.27 6.37
N ARG A 213 16.85 0.50 6.71
CA ARG A 213 16.99 1.14 8.04
C ARG A 213 16.36 2.54 8.01
N ASN A 214 16.06 3.10 9.18
CA ASN A 214 15.44 4.43 9.34
C ASN A 214 14.15 4.58 8.51
N THR A 215 13.28 3.60 8.66
CA THR A 215 12.02 3.48 7.93
C THR A 215 10.91 4.06 8.79
N ASP A 216 10.16 5.02 8.26
CA ASP A 216 9.06 5.62 9.00
C ASP A 216 7.81 4.74 8.88
N ARG A 217 7.08 4.57 9.98
CA ARG A 217 5.72 4.08 9.83
C ARG A 217 4.92 5.25 9.31
N MET A 218 4.16 5.10 8.23
CA MET A 218 3.32 6.18 7.69
C MET A 218 2.34 6.77 8.74
N THR A 219 2.09 6.06 9.84
CA THR A 219 1.42 6.59 11.04
C THR A 219 2.11 7.79 11.64
N ASP A 220 3.42 7.80 11.60
CA ASP A 220 4.26 8.66 12.40
C ASP A 220 4.13 10.10 11.88
N HIS A 221 3.96 10.27 10.55
CA HIS A 221 3.81 11.56 9.89
C HIS A 221 2.37 12.06 9.70
N PHE A 222 1.37 11.42 10.32
CA PHE A 222 -0.02 11.78 10.06
C PHE A 222 -0.36 13.17 10.63
N PHE A 223 -0.59 14.13 9.74
CA PHE A 223 -1.16 15.43 10.07
C PHE A 223 -2.15 15.88 8.99
N GLN A 224 -3.32 16.34 9.42
CA GLN A 224 -4.34 16.86 8.51
C GLN A 224 -4.77 18.26 8.94
N ARG A 225 -4.61 19.22 8.04
CA ARG A 225 -5.08 20.60 8.28
C ARG A 225 -6.60 20.65 8.44
N ALA A 226 -7.07 21.41 9.40
CA ALA A 226 -8.47 21.82 9.47
C ALA A 226 -8.82 22.76 8.32
N ASN A 227 -10.10 22.76 7.90
CA ASN A 227 -10.55 23.66 6.83
C ASN A 227 -10.42 25.13 7.29
N SER A 228 -9.93 26.01 6.42
CA SER A 228 -9.74 27.44 6.67
C SER A 228 -11.03 28.14 7.11
N LEU A 229 -12.20 27.67 6.65
CA LEU A 229 -13.50 28.23 7.00
C LEU A 229 -13.79 28.24 8.51
N TRP A 230 -13.19 27.32 9.28
CA TRP A 230 -13.43 27.24 10.73
C TRP A 230 -12.63 28.25 11.56
N TYR A 231 -11.59 28.87 11.00
CA TYR A 231 -10.76 29.82 11.73
C TYR A 231 -11.51 31.09 12.07
N ILE A 232 -12.32 31.61 11.14
CA ILE A 232 -13.08 32.85 11.31
C ILE A 232 -14.07 32.74 12.50
N PRO A 233 -14.99 31.76 12.55
CA PRO A 233 -15.95 31.69 13.65
C PRO A 233 -15.31 31.31 14.99
N ILE A 234 -14.29 30.46 15.00
CA ILE A 234 -13.71 29.96 16.28
C ILE A 234 -12.70 30.95 16.85
N VAL A 235 -11.66 31.30 16.07
CA VAL A 235 -10.61 32.21 16.53
C VAL A 235 -11.16 33.63 16.61
N GLY A 236 -11.94 34.07 15.60
CA GLY A 236 -12.60 35.36 15.62
C GLY A 236 -13.64 35.45 16.75
N GLY A 237 -14.42 34.39 16.99
CA GLY A 237 -15.36 34.33 18.11
C GLY A 237 -14.68 34.42 19.47
N LEU A 238 -13.57 33.69 19.70
CA LEU A 238 -12.77 33.79 20.93
C LEU A 238 -12.13 35.18 21.11
N LEU A 239 -11.62 35.77 20.04
CA LEU A 239 -11.09 37.13 20.06
C LEU A 239 -12.17 38.14 20.40
N GLN A 240 -13.34 38.03 19.78
CA GLN A 240 -14.47 38.91 20.06
C GLN A 240 -14.94 38.74 21.50
N PHE A 241 -15.02 37.50 22.00
CA PHE A 241 -15.35 37.22 23.40
C PHE A 241 -14.32 37.85 24.35
N ALA A 242 -13.03 37.79 24.02
CA ALA A 242 -11.98 38.47 24.78
C ALA A 242 -12.17 40.00 24.79
N ILE A 243 -12.48 40.61 23.64
CA ILE A 243 -12.70 42.07 23.53
C ILE A 243 -13.91 42.47 24.37
N VAL A 244 -15.05 41.80 24.21
CA VAL A 244 -16.27 42.08 24.99
C VAL A 244 -16.01 41.93 26.49
N THR A 245 -15.17 40.98 26.89
CA THR A 245 -14.86 40.71 28.31
C THR A 245 -13.86 41.71 28.89
N PHE A 246 -12.74 42.00 28.23
CA PHE A 246 -11.63 42.75 28.83
C PHE A 246 -11.44 44.16 28.28
N ARG A 247 -12.01 44.46 27.12
CA ARG A 247 -11.93 45.77 26.43
C ARG A 247 -13.27 46.13 25.78
N PRO A 248 -14.40 46.15 26.53
CA PRO A 248 -15.72 46.38 25.96
C PRO A 248 -15.83 47.70 25.18
N ASN A 249 -15.08 48.73 25.58
CA ASN A 249 -15.06 50.04 24.91
C ASN A 249 -14.55 50.01 23.47
N LEU A 250 -13.79 48.99 23.06
CA LEU A 250 -13.31 48.84 21.68
C LEU A 250 -14.37 48.22 20.76
N MET A 251 -15.47 47.70 21.32
CA MET A 251 -16.45 46.95 20.56
C MET A 251 -17.43 47.91 19.85
N PRO A 252 -17.57 47.84 18.52
CA PRO A 252 -18.50 48.68 17.77
C PRO A 252 -19.94 48.14 17.87
N TYR A 253 -20.55 48.28 19.05
CA TYR A 253 -21.86 47.69 19.36
C TYR A 253 -22.97 48.11 18.37
N GLU A 254 -22.97 49.36 17.91
CA GLU A 254 -24.02 49.87 17.02
C GLU A 254 -23.95 49.26 15.60
N ILE A 255 -22.75 48.93 15.11
CA ILE A 255 -22.55 48.32 13.78
C ILE A 255 -23.05 46.87 13.77
N LEU A 256 -22.97 46.19 14.92
CA LEU A 256 -23.35 44.78 15.07
C LEU A 256 -24.86 44.58 15.30
N GLY A 257 -25.65 45.66 15.33
CA GLY A 257 -27.10 45.60 15.47
C GLY A 257 -27.55 44.84 16.73
N PRO A 258 -28.54 43.93 16.65
CA PRO A 258 -29.06 43.21 17.81
C PRO A 258 -28.01 42.41 18.59
N TYR A 259 -27.04 41.82 17.88
CA TYR A 259 -25.95 41.08 18.50
C TYR A 259 -24.99 41.99 19.28
N GLY A 260 -24.73 43.19 18.75
CA GLY A 260 -23.99 44.23 19.45
C GLY A 260 -24.69 44.67 20.74
N GLN A 261 -26.00 44.94 20.68
CA GLN A 261 -26.75 45.31 21.89
C GLN A 261 -26.79 44.18 22.93
N PHE A 262 -26.91 42.92 22.49
CA PHE A 262 -26.82 41.75 23.39
C PHE A 262 -25.44 41.65 24.08
N THR A 263 -24.35 41.75 23.32
CA THR A 263 -22.99 41.69 23.89
C THR A 263 -22.67 42.89 24.78
N LYS A 264 -23.21 44.06 24.48
CA LYS A 264 -23.18 45.25 25.36
C LYS A 264 -23.90 44.98 26.66
N PHE A 265 -25.14 44.47 26.60
CA PHE A 265 -25.91 44.11 27.79
C PHE A 265 -25.13 43.13 28.68
N LEU A 266 -24.54 42.07 28.12
CA LEU A 266 -23.71 41.13 28.87
C LEU A 266 -22.47 41.80 29.48
N ALA A 267 -21.78 42.65 28.72
CA ALA A 267 -20.56 43.33 29.16
C ALA A 267 -20.80 44.21 30.40
N TYR A 268 -21.91 44.94 30.43
CA TYR A 268 -22.22 45.91 31.49
C TYR A 268 -23.05 45.33 32.64
N ASN A 269 -23.87 44.28 32.41
CA ASN A 269 -24.76 43.72 33.43
C ASN A 269 -24.32 42.34 33.97
N HIS A 270 -23.51 41.60 33.20
CA HIS A 270 -23.09 40.23 33.53
C HIS A 270 -21.58 40.02 33.36
N HIS A 271 -20.78 41.04 33.66
CA HIS A 271 -19.33 41.03 33.46
C HIS A 271 -18.63 39.83 34.13
N CYS A 272 -18.98 39.52 35.39
CA CYS A 272 -18.41 38.37 36.10
C CYS A 272 -18.65 37.05 35.36
N SER A 273 -19.85 36.86 34.80
CA SER A 273 -20.19 35.67 34.02
C SER A 273 -19.37 35.58 32.73
N LEU A 274 -19.11 36.71 32.06
CA LEU A 274 -18.26 36.76 30.87
C LEU A 274 -16.81 36.36 31.19
N VAL A 275 -16.24 36.89 32.28
CA VAL A 275 -14.87 36.55 32.71
C VAL A 275 -14.75 35.05 32.99
N TRP A 276 -15.66 34.47 33.76
CA TRP A 276 -15.67 33.02 34.00
C TRP A 276 -15.87 32.21 32.73
N GLY A 277 -16.83 32.59 31.89
CA GLY A 277 -17.10 31.92 30.61
C GLY A 277 -15.89 31.94 29.68
N PHE A 278 -15.17 33.06 29.61
CA PHE A 278 -13.96 33.18 28.80
C PHE A 278 -12.87 32.22 29.27
N TRP A 279 -12.57 32.19 30.56
CA TRP A 279 -11.55 31.28 31.10
C TRP A 279 -11.94 29.81 30.98
N ILE A 280 -13.22 29.47 31.09
CA ILE A 280 -13.72 28.12 30.83
C ILE A 280 -13.50 27.75 29.34
N ALA A 281 -13.79 28.65 28.42
CA ALA A 281 -13.58 28.41 26.98
C ALA A 281 -12.10 28.19 26.66
N ILE A 282 -11.21 29.03 27.20
CA ILE A 282 -9.75 28.84 27.08
C ILE A 282 -9.33 27.49 27.69
N GLY A 283 -9.82 27.16 28.88
CA GLY A 283 -9.56 25.89 29.55
C GLY A 283 -9.98 24.68 28.71
N LEU A 284 -11.11 24.75 28.02
CA LEU A 284 -11.59 23.70 27.13
C LEU A 284 -10.64 23.48 25.95
N HIS A 285 -10.18 24.56 25.30
CA HIS A 285 -9.20 24.48 24.21
C HIS A 285 -7.87 23.86 24.67
N PHE A 286 -7.37 24.22 25.86
CA PHE A 286 -6.19 23.58 26.44
C PHE A 286 -6.41 22.10 26.77
N LEU A 287 -7.57 21.75 27.33
CA LEU A 287 -7.93 20.36 27.62
C LEU A 287 -7.97 19.53 26.33
N GLU A 288 -8.60 20.05 25.27
CA GLU A 288 -8.68 19.39 23.97
C GLU A 288 -7.30 19.23 23.33
N ALA A 289 -6.44 20.25 23.42
CA ALA A 289 -5.06 20.17 22.94
C ALA A 289 -4.24 19.14 23.72
N ALA A 290 -4.42 19.04 25.05
CA ALA A 290 -3.79 18.01 25.87
C ALA A 290 -4.28 16.60 25.51
N ILE A 291 -5.57 16.43 25.23
CA ILE A 291 -6.13 15.16 24.72
C ILE A 291 -5.52 14.82 23.36
N ALA A 292 -5.43 15.79 22.43
CA ALA A 292 -4.81 15.58 21.13
C ALA A 292 -3.36 15.13 21.27
N TYR A 293 -2.57 15.79 22.13
CA TYR A 293 -1.20 15.39 22.44
C TYR A 293 -1.14 13.95 22.96
N ARG A 294 -1.98 13.58 23.94
CA ARG A 294 -2.03 12.21 24.46
C ARG A 294 -2.39 11.19 23.38
N ILE A 295 -3.31 11.49 22.47
CA ILE A 295 -3.66 10.62 21.33
C ILE A 295 -2.46 10.48 20.39
N CYS A 296 -1.78 11.56 20.02
CA CYS A 296 -0.58 11.53 19.20
C CYS A 296 0.51 10.64 19.82
N ARG A 297 0.77 10.77 21.13
CA ARG A 297 1.74 9.92 21.85
C ARG A 297 1.34 8.43 21.82
N LYS A 298 0.06 8.10 22.01
CA LYS A 298 -0.44 6.73 21.91
C LYS A 298 -0.28 6.15 20.49
N LEU A 299 -0.50 6.97 19.47
CA LEU A 299 -0.33 6.60 18.07
C LEU A 299 1.13 6.63 17.58
N ARG A 300 2.08 7.04 18.45
CA ARG A 300 3.50 7.23 18.12
C ARG A 300 3.74 8.19 16.94
N ILE A 301 2.89 9.21 16.81
CA ILE A 301 3.11 10.32 15.86
C ILE A 301 4.40 11.06 16.23
N ASP A 302 5.18 11.48 15.24
CA ASP A 302 6.44 12.17 15.44
C ASP A 302 6.25 13.50 16.20
N ALA A 303 7.33 14.02 16.78
CA ALA A 303 7.27 15.21 17.63
C ALA A 303 6.78 16.45 16.86
N PHE A 304 7.21 16.61 15.61
CA PHE A 304 6.86 17.76 14.78
C PHE A 304 5.35 17.77 14.45
N ASN A 305 4.80 16.65 14.00
CA ASN A 305 3.37 16.54 13.72
C ASN A 305 2.52 16.53 15.00
N THR A 306 3.03 16.00 16.11
CA THR A 306 2.38 16.11 17.44
C THR A 306 2.21 17.57 17.85
N ILE A 307 3.25 18.40 17.68
CA ILE A 307 3.17 19.84 17.97
C ILE A 307 2.14 20.52 17.07
N ARG A 308 2.11 20.19 15.77
CA ARG A 308 1.12 20.75 14.84
C ARG A 308 -0.32 20.39 15.23
N TRP A 309 -0.57 19.14 15.63
CA TRP A 309 -1.87 18.71 16.14
C TRP A 309 -2.25 19.44 17.43
N PHE A 310 -1.30 19.60 18.35
CA PHE A 310 -1.50 20.36 19.59
C PHE A 310 -1.89 21.81 19.29
N LEU A 311 -1.10 22.53 18.50
CA LEU A 311 -1.34 23.94 18.16
C LEU A 311 -2.63 24.15 17.38
N GLN A 312 -2.91 23.31 16.38
CA GLN A 312 -4.17 23.39 15.64
C GLN A 312 -5.39 23.14 16.53
N THR A 313 -5.28 22.20 17.49
CA THR A 313 -6.35 21.90 18.44
C THR A 313 -6.50 22.99 19.49
N LEU A 314 -5.40 23.62 19.91
CA LEU A 314 -5.47 24.78 20.78
C LEU A 314 -6.22 25.95 20.12
N LEU A 315 -6.08 26.13 18.80
CA LEU A 315 -6.74 27.20 18.06
C LEU A 315 -8.19 26.87 17.67
N LEU A 316 -8.46 25.63 17.24
CA LEU A 316 -9.74 25.25 16.62
C LEU A 316 -10.58 24.30 17.47
N GLY A 317 -10.08 23.92 18.65
CA GLY A 317 -10.73 23.03 19.59
C GLY A 317 -11.15 21.70 18.96
N TYR A 318 -12.38 21.28 19.27
CA TYR A 318 -12.97 20.02 18.84
C TYR A 318 -12.91 19.75 17.33
N VAL A 319 -12.95 20.78 16.48
CA VAL A 319 -12.89 20.58 15.01
C VAL A 319 -11.58 19.91 14.58
N SER A 320 -10.46 20.31 15.20
CA SER A 320 -9.17 19.67 14.98
C SER A 320 -9.13 18.29 15.66
N LEU A 321 -9.49 18.23 16.95
CA LEU A 321 -9.46 16.98 17.73
C LEU A 321 -10.31 15.88 17.09
N GLY A 322 -11.48 16.21 16.55
CA GLY A 322 -12.39 15.28 15.89
C GLY A 322 -11.77 14.58 14.68
N LYS A 323 -10.95 15.29 13.88
CA LYS A 323 -10.20 14.68 12.77
C LYS A 323 -9.19 13.65 13.28
N LEU A 324 -8.41 14.02 14.30
CA LEU A 324 -7.43 13.12 14.91
C LEU A 324 -8.10 11.89 15.56
N ARG A 325 -9.26 12.08 16.21
CA ARG A 325 -10.04 10.97 16.79
C ARG A 325 -10.59 10.01 15.74
N LYS A 326 -11.09 10.53 14.60
CA LYS A 326 -11.52 9.69 13.47
C LYS A 326 -10.37 8.84 12.94
N TYR A 327 -9.17 9.42 12.84
CA TYR A 327 -7.98 8.67 12.46
C TYR A 327 -7.60 7.60 13.50
N ALA A 328 -7.58 7.99 14.79
CA ALA A 328 -7.28 7.07 15.89
C ALA A 328 -8.26 5.89 15.96
N ALA A 329 -9.54 6.11 15.65
CA ALA A 329 -10.56 5.06 15.64
C ALA A 329 -10.32 4.02 14.54
N LYS A 330 -9.81 4.42 13.37
CA LYS A 330 -9.43 3.48 12.28
C LYS A 330 -8.18 2.65 12.60
N LYS A 331 -7.46 2.99 13.66
CA LYS A 331 -6.18 2.38 14.07
C LYS A 331 -6.32 1.45 15.29
N ARG A 332 -7.47 1.48 15.96
CA ARG A 332 -7.87 0.47 16.94
C ARG A 332 -8.46 -0.70 16.19
#